data_AF-A0A1J0U132-F1
#
_entry.id   AF-A0A1J0U132-F1
#
_cell.length_a   1.000
_cell.length_b   1.000
_cell.length_c   1.000
_cell.angle_alpha   90.00
_cell.angle_beta   90.00
_cell.angle_gamma   90.00
#
_symmetry.space_group_name_H-M   'P 1'
#
loop_
_entity.id
_entity.type
_entity.pdbx_description
1 polymer ?
#
loop_
_entity_poly.entity_id
_entity_poly.type
_entity_poly.pdbx_seq_one_letter_code
_entity_poly.pdbx_strand_id
1 'polypeptide(L)'
;MKRLLVILGAFGLTATGATSVVACNNKNVADNDLSKVKSITAPTVVTAVKSESVTKDEVKTALAANVLLAVQGIAKTAKADDFTYDVFKDNKGTTYSNVNLKTGTADVYVKITAAKGKKVVVNSSGYIKVTLPKEGTVDKKDIAGTTVVDPQLIADSSKKYSDLLANQTLITAVVTGIKTKTSLDTVVTTDFTLTSDKTATASQAAGSVKITVTAATGSTKISGKFDFTILLKAATPAKKDITGTTVVDPQLTADTSKKYSDLLANQTLITAVVTGIKTKTSLDTVVTTDFTLTSDKTATASQAAGSVKITVTAAAGSTKISGTFEFTITLK
;
A
#
# COMPACT_ATOMS: atom_id res chain seq x y z
N MET A 1 64.37 -27.67 79.60
CA MET A 1 65.57 -27.78 78.73
C MET A 1 65.15 -27.61 77.28
N LYS A 2 65.97 -26.98 76.43
CA LYS A 2 65.75 -26.73 74.97
C LYS A 2 64.57 -25.73 74.72
N ARG A 3 64.67 -24.70 73.86
CA ARG A 3 64.94 -24.60 72.39
C ARG A 3 63.84 -25.30 71.57
N LEU A 4 63.24 -24.78 70.48
CA LEU A 4 63.29 -23.51 69.69
C LEU A 4 61.98 -23.47 68.81
N LEU A 5 61.56 -22.52 67.94
CA LEU A 5 62.07 -21.26 67.32
C LEU A 5 60.87 -20.33 66.89
N VAL A 6 61.18 -19.18 66.29
CA VAL A 6 60.34 -18.14 65.62
C VAL A 6 59.63 -18.68 64.34
N ILE A 7 58.47 -18.17 63.88
CA ILE A 7 58.21 -17.12 62.82
C ILE A 7 56.66 -17.02 62.72
N LEU A 8 55.94 -15.91 62.92
CA LEU A 8 55.92 -14.54 62.33
C LEU A 8 55.27 -14.44 60.92
N GLY A 9 54.07 -13.83 60.85
CA GLY A 9 53.60 -13.09 59.66
C GLY A 9 52.25 -13.49 59.04
N ALA A 10 51.21 -12.67 59.28
CA ALA A 10 50.21 -12.20 58.29
C ALA A 10 49.19 -11.26 58.96
N PHE A 11 48.79 -10.18 58.29
CA PHE A 11 47.66 -9.33 58.71
C PHE A 11 46.33 -9.91 58.19
N GLY A 12 45.27 -9.84 59.01
CA GLY A 12 43.91 -10.15 58.61
C GLY A 12 42.92 -9.45 59.54
N LEU A 13 42.30 -8.36 59.06
CA LEU A 13 41.40 -7.54 59.88
C LEU A 13 40.10 -8.29 60.21
N THR A 14 39.66 -8.15 61.46
CA THR A 14 38.30 -8.54 61.89
C THR A 14 37.27 -7.57 61.33
N ALA A 15 36.26 -8.09 60.64
CA ALA A 15 35.07 -7.33 60.25
C ALA A 15 33.81 -8.09 60.72
N THR A 16 33.21 -7.65 61.82
CA THR A 16 31.91 -8.15 62.28
C THR A 16 30.84 -7.73 61.29
N GLY A 17 30.22 -8.71 60.62
CA GLY A 17 29.19 -8.49 59.60
C GLY A 17 27.89 -7.94 60.18
N ALA A 18 27.83 -6.62 60.40
CA ALA A 18 26.57 -5.93 60.62
C ALA A 18 25.73 -6.03 59.35
N THR A 19 24.59 -6.70 59.41
CA THR A 19 23.63 -6.76 58.30
C THR A 19 23.01 -5.38 58.10
N SER A 20 23.61 -4.59 57.21
CA SER A 20 23.08 -3.31 56.80
C SER A 20 21.72 -3.51 56.13
N VAL A 21 20.65 -3.21 56.88
CA VAL A 21 19.32 -3.05 56.31
C VAL A 21 19.39 -1.86 55.37
N VAL A 22 19.57 -2.14 54.07
CA VAL A 22 19.49 -1.13 53.01
C VAL A 22 18.04 -0.68 52.94
N ALA A 23 17.72 0.34 53.74
CA ALA A 23 16.48 1.07 53.62
C ALA A 23 16.45 1.66 52.20
N CYS A 24 15.70 1.02 51.30
CA CYS A 24 15.45 1.56 49.97
C CYS A 24 14.82 2.95 50.16
N ASN A 25 15.60 3.99 49.85
CA ASN A 25 15.16 5.38 49.94
C ASN A 25 14.15 5.66 48.82
N ASN A 26 12.94 5.15 49.00
CA ASN A 26 11.75 5.58 48.29
C ASN A 26 11.59 7.07 48.56
N LYS A 27 12.04 7.89 47.61
CA LYS A 27 11.68 9.32 47.52
C LYS A 27 10.19 9.42 47.84
N ASN A 28 9.85 10.22 48.85
CA ASN A 28 8.55 10.09 49.50
C ASN A 28 7.44 10.18 48.47
N VAL A 29 6.55 9.20 48.42
CA VAL A 29 5.44 9.20 47.46
C VAL A 29 4.52 10.41 47.72
N ALA A 30 4.50 10.94 48.95
CA ALA A 30 3.86 12.21 49.32
C ALA A 30 4.46 13.46 48.64
N ASP A 31 5.68 13.39 48.11
CA ASP A 31 6.22 14.47 47.27
C ASP A 31 5.52 14.50 45.90
N ASN A 32 5.13 13.34 45.38
CA ASN A 32 4.44 13.14 44.10
C ASN A 32 2.91 13.30 44.20
N ASP A 33 2.44 14.30 44.95
CA ASP A 33 1.02 14.59 45.17
C ASP A 33 0.40 15.35 43.99
N LEU A 34 -0.61 14.77 43.34
CA LEU A 34 -1.32 15.34 42.18
C LEU A 34 -2.00 16.69 42.47
N SER A 35 -2.29 17.02 43.74
CA SER A 35 -2.81 18.34 44.12
C SER A 35 -1.82 19.48 43.85
N LYS A 36 -0.53 19.16 43.68
CA LYS A 36 0.52 20.11 43.28
C LYS A 36 0.45 20.48 41.79
N VAL A 37 -0.23 19.69 40.94
CA VAL A 37 -0.45 20.04 39.53
C VAL A 37 -1.48 21.17 39.45
N LYS A 38 -1.03 22.38 39.06
CA LYS A 38 -1.88 23.58 38.98
C LYS A 38 -2.25 24.00 37.55
N SER A 39 -1.50 23.52 36.55
CA SER A 39 -1.68 23.87 35.14
C SER A 39 -1.40 22.66 34.25
N ILE A 40 -2.02 22.66 33.07
CA ILE A 40 -1.78 21.72 31.97
C ILE A 40 -1.67 22.59 30.71
N THR A 41 -0.66 22.36 29.88
CA THR A 41 -0.50 23.08 28.61
C THR A 41 -1.70 22.81 27.69
N ALA A 42 -2.26 23.84 27.07
CA ALA A 42 -3.31 23.66 26.06
C ALA A 42 -2.78 22.84 24.87
N PRO A 43 -3.61 21.99 24.23
CA PRO A 43 -3.24 21.34 22.98
C PRO A 43 -3.14 22.39 21.86
N THR A 44 -2.25 22.22 20.90
CA THR A 44 -2.12 23.14 19.75
C THR A 44 -3.26 22.97 18.74
N VAL A 45 -3.80 21.75 18.62
CA VAL A 45 -4.95 21.39 17.79
C VAL A 45 -5.80 20.38 18.55
N VAL A 46 -7.12 20.47 18.44
CA VAL A 46 -8.06 19.42 18.86
C VAL A 46 -8.66 18.82 17.59
N THR A 47 -8.23 17.61 17.24
CA THR A 47 -8.81 16.88 16.09
C THR A 47 -10.21 16.42 16.45
N ALA A 48 -11.21 16.90 15.71
CA ALA A 48 -12.61 16.56 15.91
C ALA A 48 -13.30 16.17 14.59
N VAL A 49 -14.25 15.24 14.67
CA VAL A 49 -15.15 14.86 13.57
C VAL A 49 -16.13 16.00 13.26
N LYS A 50 -16.50 16.79 14.27
CA LYS A 50 -17.37 17.96 14.12
C LYS A 50 -16.97 19.09 15.08
N SER A 51 -16.39 20.17 14.55
CA SER A 51 -15.87 21.28 15.35
C SER A 51 -16.93 22.12 16.07
N GLU A 52 -18.21 22.07 15.66
CA GLU A 52 -19.30 22.71 16.42
C GLU A 52 -19.78 21.91 17.65
N SER A 53 -19.34 20.65 17.81
CA SER A 53 -19.81 19.77 18.89
C SER A 53 -18.76 18.71 19.24
N VAL A 54 -17.58 19.18 19.67
CA VAL A 54 -16.44 18.32 20.02
C VAL A 54 -16.75 17.52 21.29
N THR A 55 -16.60 16.21 21.18
CA THR A 55 -16.93 15.22 22.21
C THR A 55 -15.89 15.16 23.33
N LYS A 56 -16.25 14.48 24.41
CA LYS A 56 -15.38 14.29 25.57
C LYS A 56 -14.09 13.54 25.20
N ASP A 57 -14.20 12.52 24.37
CA ASP A 57 -13.08 11.63 24.06
C ASP A 57 -12.11 12.25 23.06
N GLU A 58 -12.58 13.07 22.11
CA GLU A 58 -11.72 13.90 21.26
C GLU A 58 -10.88 14.88 22.09
N VAL A 59 -11.50 15.55 23.08
CA VAL A 59 -10.80 16.43 24.02
C VAL A 59 -9.81 15.66 24.89
N LYS A 60 -10.15 14.46 25.38
CA LYS A 60 -9.21 13.60 26.13
C LYS A 60 -8.04 13.19 25.26
N THR A 61 -8.27 12.70 24.05
CA THR A 61 -7.22 12.33 23.10
C THR A 61 -6.26 13.49 22.83
N ALA A 62 -6.76 14.71 22.61
CA ALA A 62 -5.93 15.91 22.42
C ALA A 62 -5.11 16.30 23.67
N LEU A 63 -5.63 16.05 24.87
CA LEU A 63 -4.98 16.40 26.14
C LEU A 63 -3.99 15.35 26.66
N ALA A 64 -4.06 14.09 26.22
CA ALA A 64 -3.39 12.95 26.85
C ALA A 64 -1.87 13.16 27.08
N ALA A 65 -1.14 13.66 26.09
CA ALA A 65 0.30 13.93 26.21
C ALA A 65 0.59 15.09 27.18
N ASN A 66 -0.20 16.15 27.14
CA ASN A 66 -0.01 17.34 27.98
C ASN A 66 -0.35 17.05 29.45
N VAL A 67 -1.34 16.19 29.72
CA VAL A 67 -1.64 15.69 31.08
C VAL A 67 -0.49 14.85 31.60
N LEU A 68 0.07 13.93 30.80
CA LEU A 68 1.24 13.13 31.20
C LEU A 68 2.45 14.02 31.52
N LEU A 69 2.75 15.02 30.70
CA LEU A 69 3.84 15.98 30.96
C LEU A 69 3.60 16.79 32.25
N ALA A 70 2.35 17.21 32.52
CA ALA A 70 2.00 17.92 33.75
C ALA A 70 2.19 17.04 35.01
N VAL A 71 1.88 15.75 34.93
CA VAL A 71 2.14 14.77 36.01
C VAL A 71 3.65 14.50 36.15
N GLN A 72 4.38 14.37 35.04
CA GLN A 72 5.84 14.16 35.05
C GLN A 72 6.61 15.39 35.60
N GLY A 73 6.01 16.57 35.56
CA GLY A 73 6.51 17.78 36.22
C GLY A 73 6.66 17.65 37.74
N ILE A 74 5.81 16.84 38.40
CA ILE A 74 5.96 16.49 39.83
C ILE A 74 6.63 15.12 40.02
N ALA A 75 6.35 14.15 39.15
CA ALA A 75 6.74 12.75 39.30
C ALA A 75 7.43 12.25 38.02
N LYS A 76 8.72 12.55 37.85
CA LYS A 76 9.48 12.31 36.60
C LYS A 76 9.44 10.89 36.02
N THR A 77 9.11 9.88 36.82
CA THR A 77 8.99 8.47 36.39
C THR A 77 7.56 8.02 36.09
N ALA A 78 6.57 8.92 36.20
CA ALA A 78 5.16 8.60 36.00
C ALA A 78 4.83 8.24 34.55
N LYS A 79 3.94 7.26 34.41
CA LYS A 79 3.39 6.77 33.14
C LYS A 79 1.89 7.00 33.07
N ALA A 80 1.32 6.87 31.89
CA ALA A 80 -0.12 7.07 31.65
C ALA A 80 -1.02 6.07 32.40
N ASP A 81 -0.47 4.96 32.92
CA ASP A 81 -1.16 3.97 33.74
C ASP A 81 -0.95 4.16 35.27
N ASP A 82 -0.21 5.20 35.68
CA ASP A 82 -0.05 5.57 37.11
C ASP A 82 -1.18 6.50 37.62
N PHE A 83 -1.98 7.06 36.72
CA PHE A 83 -3.11 7.93 37.01
C PHE A 83 -4.25 7.70 36.02
N THR A 84 -5.41 8.24 36.33
CA THR A 84 -6.50 8.47 35.38
C THR A 84 -6.79 9.97 35.34
N TYR A 85 -7.46 10.43 34.29
CA TYR A 85 -8.01 11.78 34.27
C TYR A 85 -9.35 11.81 33.56
N ASP A 86 -10.15 12.83 33.89
CA ASP A 86 -11.40 13.09 33.22
C ASP A 86 -11.67 14.60 33.08
N VAL A 87 -12.58 14.92 32.15
CA VAL A 87 -12.85 16.30 31.71
C VAL A 87 -14.26 16.71 32.15
N PHE A 88 -14.40 17.97 32.56
CA PHE A 88 -15.60 18.56 33.17
C PHE A 88 -15.90 19.91 32.54
N LYS A 89 -17.16 20.35 32.66
CA LYS A 89 -17.63 21.62 32.12
C LYS A 89 -17.16 22.84 32.91
N ASP A 90 -16.93 22.67 34.22
CA ASP A 90 -16.59 23.76 35.14
C ASP A 90 -15.62 23.32 36.24
N ASN A 91 -15.23 24.27 37.09
CA ASN A 91 -14.38 24.05 38.26
C ASN A 91 -15.10 23.40 39.45
N LYS A 92 -16.34 22.91 39.29
CA LYS A 92 -17.15 22.25 40.32
C LYS A 92 -17.26 20.74 40.07
N GLY A 93 -16.97 20.28 38.85
CA GLY A 93 -17.12 18.89 38.43
C GLY A 93 -18.44 18.61 37.71
N THR A 94 -19.11 19.64 37.18
CA THR A 94 -20.30 19.45 36.33
C THR A 94 -19.93 18.60 35.11
N THR A 95 -20.79 17.63 34.78
CA THR A 95 -20.65 16.73 33.63
C THR A 95 -20.31 17.50 32.36
N TYR A 96 -19.31 17.01 31.62
CA TYR A 96 -18.91 17.58 30.35
C TYR A 96 -20.07 17.67 29.35
N SER A 97 -20.18 18.81 28.68
CA SER A 97 -21.05 19.03 27.52
C SER A 97 -20.17 19.37 26.33
N ASN A 98 -20.49 18.86 25.13
CA ASN A 98 -19.71 19.11 23.93
C ASN A 98 -19.45 20.61 23.69
N VAL A 99 -18.25 20.93 23.21
CA VAL A 99 -17.81 22.31 23.00
C VAL A 99 -17.79 22.68 21.51
N ASN A 100 -18.05 23.95 21.20
CA ASN A 100 -17.95 24.49 19.85
C ASN A 100 -16.61 25.21 19.70
N LEU A 101 -15.65 24.59 19.01
CA LEU A 101 -14.35 25.18 18.70
C LEU A 101 -14.36 25.97 17.39
N LYS A 102 -15.39 25.82 16.55
CA LYS A 102 -15.52 26.54 15.28
C LYS A 102 -15.70 28.05 15.48
N THR A 103 -16.49 28.44 16.48
CA THR A 103 -16.78 29.85 16.77
C THR A 103 -15.66 30.56 17.55
N GLY A 104 -14.91 29.85 18.39
CA GLY A 104 -13.89 30.43 19.26
C GLY A 104 -13.15 29.36 20.07
N THR A 105 -12.34 29.79 21.03
CA THR A 105 -11.79 28.90 22.07
C THR A 105 -12.91 28.38 22.97
N ALA A 106 -12.66 27.26 23.67
CA ALA A 106 -13.58 26.77 24.70
C ALA A 106 -12.83 26.32 25.95
N ASP A 107 -13.36 26.67 27.12
CA ASP A 107 -12.78 26.29 28.40
C ASP A 107 -13.29 24.91 28.84
N VAL A 108 -12.37 24.03 29.22
CA VAL A 108 -12.66 22.74 29.85
C VAL A 108 -11.86 22.59 31.14
N TYR A 109 -12.29 21.68 32.02
CA TYR A 109 -11.66 21.49 33.32
C TYR A 109 -11.22 20.03 33.50
N VAL A 110 -9.93 19.81 33.74
CA VAL A 110 -9.34 18.48 33.88
C VAL A 110 -9.17 18.14 35.36
N LYS A 111 -9.57 16.93 35.76
CA LYS A 111 -9.23 16.37 37.08
C LYS A 111 -8.42 15.09 36.89
N ILE A 112 -7.23 15.06 37.49
CA ILE A 112 -6.30 13.92 37.50
C ILE A 112 -6.45 13.19 38.84
N THR A 113 -6.51 11.86 38.82
CA THR A 113 -6.69 10.99 40.00
C THR A 113 -5.64 9.88 39.99
N ALA A 114 -4.97 9.60 41.12
CA ALA A 114 -3.98 8.53 41.17
C ALA A 114 -4.62 7.15 40.93
N ALA A 115 -3.98 6.28 40.14
CA ALA A 115 -4.54 4.98 39.81
C ALA A 115 -4.44 4.00 40.99
N LYS A 116 -5.52 3.28 41.27
CA LYS A 116 -5.62 2.38 42.43
C LYS A 116 -4.55 1.29 42.39
N GLY A 117 -3.76 1.19 43.47
CA GLY A 117 -2.66 0.21 43.59
C GLY A 117 -1.31 0.70 43.05
N LYS A 118 -1.27 1.82 42.32
CA LYS A 118 -0.02 2.48 41.91
C LYS A 118 0.54 3.31 43.06
N LYS A 119 1.87 3.47 43.07
CA LYS A 119 2.62 4.23 44.11
C LYS A 119 3.57 5.29 43.52
N VAL A 120 3.39 5.65 42.25
CA VAL A 120 4.24 6.66 41.59
C VAL A 120 3.71 8.08 41.83
N VAL A 121 2.40 8.23 42.01
CA VAL A 121 1.70 9.48 42.37
C VAL A 121 0.58 9.19 43.37
N VAL A 122 0.13 10.21 44.11
CA VAL A 122 -0.97 10.10 45.10
C VAL A 122 -2.00 11.22 44.97
N ASN A 123 -3.12 11.03 45.68
CA ASN A 123 -4.24 11.97 45.79
C ASN A 123 -4.87 12.31 44.44
N SER A 124 -5.25 13.57 44.22
CA SER A 124 -5.91 14.05 43.00
C SER A 124 -5.62 15.53 42.80
N SER A 125 -5.66 15.99 41.55
CA SER A 125 -5.63 17.41 41.26
C SER A 125 -6.95 18.09 41.66
N GLY A 126 -6.92 19.42 41.74
CA GLY A 126 -8.15 20.21 41.58
C GLY A 126 -8.67 20.14 40.13
N TYR A 127 -9.75 20.87 39.85
CA TYR A 127 -10.23 21.06 38.48
C TYR A 127 -9.36 22.09 37.76
N ILE A 128 -8.37 21.63 37.00
CA ILE A 128 -7.40 22.45 36.27
C ILE A 128 -8.08 22.99 35.02
N LYS A 129 -8.19 24.32 34.90
CA LYS A 129 -8.69 24.98 33.70
C LYS A 129 -7.72 24.76 32.53
N VAL A 130 -8.24 24.33 31.38
CA VAL A 130 -7.53 24.32 30.10
C VAL A 130 -8.41 24.99 29.05
N THR A 131 -7.93 26.08 28.47
CA THR A 131 -8.58 26.72 27.32
C THR A 131 -8.15 25.98 26.07
N LEU A 132 -9.07 25.25 25.44
CA LEU A 132 -8.85 24.61 24.16
C LEU A 132 -8.74 25.68 23.06
N PRO A 133 -7.86 25.49 22.07
CA PRO A 133 -7.75 26.41 20.95
C PRO A 133 -9.08 26.45 20.19
N LYS A 134 -9.34 27.58 19.52
CA LYS A 134 -10.29 27.61 18.41
C LYS A 134 -9.88 26.52 17.40
N GLU A 135 -10.83 25.99 16.63
CA GLU A 135 -10.54 25.22 15.42
C GLU A 135 -9.54 26.01 14.57
N GLY A 136 -8.28 25.56 14.60
CA GLY A 136 -7.27 26.02 13.68
C GLY A 136 -7.63 25.51 12.29
N THR A 137 -7.42 26.33 11.28
CA THR A 137 -7.20 25.79 9.93
C THR A 137 -5.97 24.90 10.02
N VAL A 138 -6.18 23.58 10.10
CA VAL A 138 -5.12 22.64 9.79
C VAL A 138 -4.70 22.97 8.35
N ASP A 139 -3.41 23.23 8.12
CA ASP A 139 -2.87 23.68 6.82
C ASP A 139 -2.86 22.54 5.79
N LYS A 140 -4.06 22.02 5.51
CA LYS A 140 -4.36 20.98 4.55
C LYS A 140 -3.83 21.43 3.19
N LYS A 141 -2.90 20.66 2.62
CA LYS A 141 -2.32 20.99 1.32
C LYS A 141 -3.36 20.73 0.23
N ASP A 142 -3.60 21.74 -0.61
CA ASP A 142 -4.54 21.64 -1.71
C ASP A 142 -3.99 20.72 -2.81
N ILE A 143 -4.81 19.75 -3.22
CA ILE A 143 -4.50 18.79 -4.29
C ILE A 143 -4.93 19.29 -5.68
N ALA A 144 -5.50 20.49 -5.80
CA ALA A 144 -5.82 21.08 -7.09
C ALA A 144 -4.59 21.19 -8.00
N GLY A 145 -4.74 20.76 -9.25
CA GLY A 145 -3.64 20.69 -10.21
C GLY A 145 -2.56 19.65 -9.86
N THR A 146 -2.91 18.57 -9.16
CA THR A 146 -2.02 17.40 -9.04
C THR A 146 -1.88 16.70 -10.39
N THR A 147 -0.65 16.47 -10.83
CA THR A 147 -0.36 15.58 -11.96
C THR A 147 -0.21 14.14 -11.46
N VAL A 148 -0.89 13.19 -12.10
CA VAL A 148 -0.72 11.76 -11.88
C VAL A 148 -0.13 11.15 -13.15
N VAL A 149 0.94 10.35 -13.00
CA VAL A 149 1.52 9.59 -14.11
C VAL A 149 0.58 8.43 -14.45
N ASP A 150 0.20 8.29 -15.72
CA ASP A 150 -0.70 7.23 -16.16
C ASP A 150 -0.10 5.83 -15.87
N PRO A 151 -0.74 4.99 -15.04
CA PRO A 151 -0.24 3.67 -14.64
C PRO A 151 -0.24 2.60 -15.76
N GLN A 152 -0.62 2.95 -16.99
CA GLN A 152 -0.55 2.08 -18.18
C GLN A 152 -1.39 0.79 -18.08
N LEU A 153 -2.49 0.84 -17.33
CA LEU A 153 -3.34 -0.31 -17.03
C LEU A 153 -3.99 -0.92 -18.28
N ILE A 154 -4.28 -2.22 -18.21
CA ILE A 154 -4.99 -2.98 -19.23
C ILE A 154 -6.46 -3.12 -18.81
N ALA A 155 -7.39 -2.93 -19.75
CA ALA A 155 -8.81 -3.14 -19.53
C ALA A 155 -9.14 -4.63 -19.35
N ASP A 156 -9.85 -4.97 -18.28
CA ASP A 156 -10.34 -6.32 -18.01
C ASP A 156 -11.88 -6.35 -18.05
N SER A 157 -12.44 -6.90 -19.12
CA SER A 157 -13.90 -6.96 -19.34
C SER A 157 -14.65 -7.88 -18.38
N SER A 158 -13.94 -8.76 -17.65
CA SER A 158 -14.52 -9.53 -16.53
C SER A 158 -14.73 -8.67 -15.29
N LYS A 159 -13.96 -7.59 -15.14
CA LYS A 159 -14.02 -6.63 -14.04
C LYS A 159 -14.89 -5.42 -14.36
N LYS A 160 -15.28 -4.71 -13.31
CA LYS A 160 -16.11 -3.50 -13.33
C LYS A 160 -15.28 -2.24 -13.10
N TYR A 161 -15.87 -1.07 -13.36
CA TYR A 161 -15.19 0.20 -13.06
C TYR A 161 -15.06 0.47 -11.54
N SER A 162 -15.90 -0.13 -10.69
CA SER A 162 -15.64 -0.21 -9.24
C SER A 162 -14.27 -0.79 -8.92
N ASP A 163 -13.88 -1.84 -9.64
CA ASP A 163 -12.65 -2.60 -9.38
C ASP A 163 -11.41 -1.87 -9.91
N LEU A 164 -11.61 -0.97 -10.89
CA LEU A 164 -10.60 -0.01 -11.33
C LEU A 164 -10.35 1.05 -10.26
N LEU A 165 -11.41 1.60 -9.65
CA LEU A 165 -11.28 2.59 -8.56
C LEU A 165 -10.65 1.98 -7.30
N ALA A 166 -10.82 0.68 -7.08
CA ALA A 166 -10.13 -0.09 -6.04
C ALA A 166 -8.73 -0.62 -6.45
N ASN A 167 -8.25 -0.34 -7.68
CA ASN A 167 -7.00 -0.90 -8.18
C ASN A 167 -5.78 -0.31 -7.46
N GLN A 168 -4.98 -1.16 -6.81
CA GLN A 168 -3.83 -0.72 -6.02
C GLN A 168 -2.77 0.04 -6.83
N THR A 169 -2.58 -0.27 -8.12
CA THR A 169 -1.62 0.47 -8.98
C THR A 169 -2.13 1.88 -9.28
N LEU A 170 -3.43 2.04 -9.59
CA LEU A 170 -4.06 3.36 -9.76
C LEU A 170 -3.98 4.18 -8.46
N ILE A 171 -4.31 3.55 -7.33
CA ILE A 171 -4.25 4.17 -6.00
C ILE A 171 -2.81 4.63 -5.67
N THR A 172 -1.80 3.79 -5.93
CA THR A 172 -0.39 4.14 -5.71
C THR A 172 0.06 5.30 -6.61
N ALA A 173 -0.42 5.36 -7.86
CA ALA A 173 -0.13 6.49 -8.76
C ALA A 173 -0.77 7.80 -8.26
N VAL A 174 -2.03 7.76 -7.81
CA VAL A 174 -2.72 8.92 -7.21
C VAL A 174 -2.02 9.39 -5.94
N VAL A 175 -1.71 8.47 -5.02
CA VAL A 175 -0.97 8.77 -3.79
C VAL A 175 0.36 9.43 -4.13
N THR A 176 1.15 8.86 -5.04
CA THR A 176 2.45 9.41 -5.46
C THR A 176 2.30 10.84 -5.99
N GLY A 177 1.36 11.08 -6.90
CA GLY A 177 1.07 12.42 -7.43
C GLY A 177 0.75 13.44 -6.33
N ILE A 178 -0.13 13.07 -5.38
CA ILE A 178 -0.47 13.94 -4.24
C ILE A 178 0.76 14.20 -3.37
N LYS A 179 1.55 13.17 -3.03
CA LYS A 179 2.77 13.35 -2.22
C LYS A 179 3.76 14.30 -2.89
N THR A 180 4.00 14.15 -4.19
CA THR A 180 4.86 15.05 -4.98
C THR A 180 4.31 16.48 -5.07
N LYS A 181 2.98 16.66 -5.20
CA LYS A 181 2.33 17.97 -5.23
C LYS A 181 2.37 18.70 -3.88
N THR A 182 2.34 17.97 -2.77
CA THR A 182 2.09 18.53 -1.43
C THR A 182 3.30 18.48 -0.48
N SER A 183 4.35 17.74 -0.84
CA SER A 183 5.49 17.40 0.01
C SER A 183 5.10 16.70 1.32
N LEU A 184 4.08 15.82 1.27
CA LEU A 184 3.55 15.08 2.42
C LEU A 184 3.80 13.58 2.31
N ASP A 185 4.76 13.04 3.06
CA ASP A 185 5.06 11.59 3.03
C ASP A 185 3.98 10.69 3.64
N THR A 186 3.01 11.25 4.37
CA THR A 186 2.03 10.51 5.19
C THR A 186 0.61 10.43 4.59
N VAL A 187 0.41 10.85 3.33
CA VAL A 187 -0.88 10.69 2.63
C VAL A 187 -1.17 9.20 2.39
N VAL A 188 -2.39 8.78 2.72
CA VAL A 188 -2.91 7.41 2.62
C VAL A 188 -4.29 7.38 1.95
N THR A 189 -4.80 6.19 1.64
CA THR A 189 -6.07 5.98 0.91
C THR A 189 -7.30 6.55 1.61
N THR A 190 -7.29 6.69 2.94
CA THR A 190 -8.40 7.30 3.70
C THR A 190 -8.42 8.83 3.66
N ASP A 191 -7.39 9.48 3.09
CA ASP A 191 -7.35 10.94 2.93
C ASP A 191 -8.15 11.43 1.71
N PHE A 192 -8.58 10.56 0.79
CA PHE A 192 -9.29 10.93 -0.43
C PHE A 192 -10.31 9.88 -0.87
N THR A 193 -11.13 10.24 -1.86
CA THR A 193 -12.02 9.33 -2.59
C THR A 193 -11.78 9.42 -4.09
N LEU A 194 -12.11 8.35 -4.81
CA LEU A 194 -11.99 8.25 -6.27
C LEU A 194 -13.36 8.01 -6.89
N THR A 195 -13.66 8.70 -7.99
CA THR A 195 -14.81 8.44 -8.87
C THR A 195 -14.38 8.49 -10.34
N SER A 196 -15.21 7.98 -11.25
CA SER A 196 -14.94 7.95 -12.69
C SER A 196 -16.09 8.55 -13.51
N ASP A 197 -15.81 8.95 -14.76
CA ASP A 197 -16.84 9.28 -15.76
C ASP A 197 -17.65 8.05 -16.22
N LYS A 198 -17.17 6.84 -15.93
CA LYS A 198 -17.85 5.58 -16.25
C LYS A 198 -18.73 5.11 -15.09
N THR A 199 -19.87 4.50 -15.43
CA THR A 199 -20.77 3.84 -14.48
C THR A 199 -20.05 2.69 -13.75
N ALA A 200 -20.04 2.71 -12.42
CA ALA A 200 -19.27 1.77 -11.60
C ALA A 200 -19.54 0.28 -11.88
N THR A 201 -20.78 -0.08 -12.25
CA THR A 201 -21.23 -1.46 -12.54
C THR A 201 -21.04 -1.90 -14.01
N ALA A 202 -20.63 -0.99 -14.90
CA ALA A 202 -20.28 -1.35 -16.26
C ALA A 202 -18.95 -2.12 -16.28
N SER A 203 -18.81 -3.09 -17.19
CA SER A 203 -17.54 -3.80 -17.40
C SER A 203 -16.50 -2.88 -18.03
N GLN A 204 -15.23 -3.10 -17.72
CA GLN A 204 -14.14 -2.29 -18.28
C GLN A 204 -13.99 -2.52 -19.78
N ALA A 205 -13.58 -1.46 -20.49
CA ALA A 205 -13.28 -1.49 -21.91
C ALA A 205 -12.01 -0.66 -22.19
N ALA A 206 -11.36 -0.92 -23.32
CA ALA A 206 -10.21 -0.13 -23.75
C ALA A 206 -10.62 1.31 -24.08
N GLY A 207 -9.74 2.28 -23.77
CA GLY A 207 -9.96 3.70 -24.02
C GLY A 207 -9.80 4.58 -22.78
N SER A 208 -10.13 5.86 -22.94
CA SER A 208 -9.90 6.89 -21.92
C SER A 208 -10.94 6.82 -20.80
N VAL A 209 -10.46 6.83 -19.55
CA VAL A 209 -11.25 6.96 -18.33
C VAL A 209 -10.83 8.22 -17.60
N LYS A 210 -11.77 9.11 -17.33
CA LYS A 210 -11.53 10.30 -16.50
C LYS A 210 -11.78 9.92 -15.05
N ILE A 211 -10.77 10.10 -14.20
CA ILE A 211 -10.81 9.87 -12.76
C ILE A 211 -10.85 11.22 -12.05
N THR A 212 -11.79 11.39 -11.12
CA THR A 212 -11.85 12.52 -10.19
C THR A 212 -11.35 12.08 -8.82
N VAL A 213 -10.43 12.85 -8.26
CA VAL A 213 -9.89 12.67 -6.89
C VAL A 213 -10.40 13.80 -6.03
N THR A 214 -11.04 13.48 -4.91
CA THR A 214 -11.57 14.47 -3.95
C THR A 214 -10.98 14.20 -2.57
N ALA A 215 -10.44 15.22 -1.90
CA ALA A 215 -9.98 15.07 -0.52
C ALA A 215 -11.17 14.70 0.40
N ALA A 216 -11.01 13.68 1.23
CA ALA A 216 -12.06 13.20 2.10
C ALA A 216 -12.36 14.22 3.20
N THR A 217 -13.64 14.37 3.57
CA THR A 217 -14.08 15.35 4.59
C THR A 217 -13.31 15.23 5.90
N GLY A 218 -13.00 14.00 6.31
CA GLY A 218 -12.22 13.67 7.51
C GLY A 218 -10.70 13.72 7.35
N SER A 219 -10.15 14.02 6.17
CA SER A 219 -8.68 14.14 6.03
C SER A 219 -8.18 15.35 6.79
N THR A 220 -7.17 15.14 7.63
CA THR A 220 -6.41 16.19 8.31
C THR A 220 -5.24 16.72 7.48
N LYS A 221 -4.93 16.10 6.33
CA LYS A 221 -3.68 16.35 5.58
C LYS A 221 -3.89 17.15 4.30
N ILE A 222 -4.98 16.90 3.58
CA ILE A 222 -5.23 17.43 2.24
C ILE A 222 -6.64 18.00 2.08
N SER A 223 -6.77 18.92 1.13
CA SER A 223 -8.00 19.63 0.79
C SER A 223 -8.13 19.74 -0.74
N GLY A 224 -9.31 20.13 -1.23
CA GLY A 224 -9.55 20.35 -2.66
C GLY A 224 -9.86 19.07 -3.45
N LYS A 225 -9.74 19.17 -4.78
CA LYS A 225 -10.02 18.10 -5.75
C LYS A 225 -9.22 18.31 -7.04
N PHE A 226 -8.99 17.24 -7.79
CA PHE A 226 -8.48 17.33 -9.16
C PHE A 226 -9.05 16.22 -10.05
N ASP A 227 -8.96 16.43 -11.36
CA ASP A 227 -9.32 15.45 -12.38
C ASP A 227 -8.07 15.04 -13.15
N PHE A 228 -7.98 13.78 -13.54
CA PHE A 228 -6.98 13.29 -14.50
C PHE A 228 -7.59 12.21 -15.41
N THR A 229 -6.91 11.88 -16.51
CA THR A 229 -7.35 10.84 -17.45
C THR A 229 -6.29 9.76 -17.54
N ILE A 230 -6.72 8.50 -17.53
CA ILE A 230 -5.87 7.34 -17.84
C ILE A 230 -6.35 6.68 -19.13
N LEU A 231 -5.44 6.05 -19.87
CA LEU A 231 -5.75 5.21 -21.02
C LEU A 231 -5.72 3.73 -20.61
N LEU A 232 -6.89 3.11 -20.49
CA LEU A 232 -6.97 1.66 -20.39
C LEU A 232 -6.60 1.04 -21.73
N LYS A 233 -5.49 0.31 -21.77
CA LYS A 233 -5.03 -0.41 -22.96
C LYS A 233 -5.95 -1.60 -23.26
N ALA A 234 -6.13 -1.91 -24.54
CA ALA A 234 -6.75 -3.18 -24.91
C ALA A 234 -5.89 -4.34 -24.40
N ALA A 235 -6.54 -5.38 -23.85
CA ALA A 235 -5.86 -6.63 -23.57
C ALA A 235 -5.40 -7.24 -24.90
N THR A 236 -4.10 -7.52 -25.02
CA THR A 236 -3.57 -8.30 -26.14
C THR A 236 -4.21 -9.69 -26.11
N PRO A 237 -4.84 -10.17 -27.20
CA PRO A 237 -5.39 -11.52 -27.24
C PRO A 237 -4.30 -12.55 -26.92
N ALA A 238 -4.64 -13.55 -26.12
CA ALA A 238 -3.73 -14.66 -25.86
C ALA A 238 -3.45 -15.42 -27.18
N LYS A 239 -2.17 -15.52 -27.55
CA LYS A 239 -1.74 -16.24 -28.75
C LYS A 239 -2.25 -17.68 -28.70
N LYS A 240 -2.75 -18.19 -29.83
CA LYS A 240 -3.23 -19.57 -29.96
C LYS A 240 -2.05 -20.50 -30.26
N ASP A 241 -1.94 -21.59 -29.52
CA ASP A 241 -0.90 -22.59 -29.73
C ASP A 241 -1.18 -23.44 -30.99
N ILE A 242 -0.17 -23.53 -31.87
CA ILE A 242 -0.20 -24.34 -33.10
C ILE A 242 0.44 -25.72 -32.91
N THR A 243 0.94 -26.04 -31.73
CA THR A 243 1.58 -27.34 -31.44
C THR A 243 0.58 -28.48 -31.68
N GLY A 244 1.01 -29.49 -32.45
CA GLY A 244 0.13 -30.58 -32.89
C GLY A 244 -1.00 -30.13 -33.85
N THR A 245 -0.73 -29.16 -34.73
CA THR A 245 -1.57 -28.90 -35.91
C THR A 245 -1.42 -30.04 -36.91
N THR A 246 -2.54 -30.53 -37.45
CA THR A 246 -2.54 -31.43 -38.61
C THR A 246 -2.67 -30.64 -39.91
N VAL A 247 -1.93 -31.05 -40.94
CA VAL A 247 -2.01 -30.50 -42.29
C VAL A 247 -2.26 -31.66 -43.26
N VAL A 248 -3.24 -31.51 -44.13
CA VAL A 248 -3.52 -32.47 -45.20
C VAL A 248 -2.45 -32.33 -46.28
N ASP A 249 -1.82 -33.44 -46.69
CA ASP A 249 -0.78 -33.43 -47.72
C ASP A 249 -1.36 -32.89 -49.06
N PRO A 250 -0.84 -31.77 -49.60
CA PRO A 250 -1.35 -31.12 -50.81
C PRO A 250 -1.11 -31.89 -52.11
N GLN A 251 -0.50 -33.09 -52.08
CA GLN A 251 -0.30 -33.97 -53.24
C GLN A 251 0.53 -33.35 -54.38
N LEU A 252 1.58 -32.60 -54.02
CA LEU A 252 2.45 -31.91 -54.97
C LEU A 252 3.34 -32.88 -55.77
N THR A 253 3.68 -32.51 -57.00
CA THR A 253 4.67 -33.19 -57.85
C THR A 253 6.05 -32.56 -57.66
N ALA A 254 7.12 -33.35 -57.69
CA ALA A 254 8.49 -32.86 -57.66
C ALA A 254 8.88 -32.19 -58.98
N ASP A 255 9.47 -31.00 -58.90
CA ASP A 255 10.03 -30.32 -60.07
C ASP A 255 11.54 -30.17 -59.93
N THR A 256 12.30 -30.98 -60.67
CA THR A 256 13.77 -31.02 -60.61
C THR A 256 14.45 -29.74 -61.10
N SER A 257 13.73 -28.88 -61.85
CA SER A 257 14.20 -27.53 -62.22
C SER A 257 14.10 -26.54 -61.06
N LYS A 258 13.17 -26.77 -60.13
CA LYS A 258 12.94 -25.95 -58.93
C LYS A 258 13.76 -26.43 -57.74
N LYS A 259 13.87 -25.54 -56.75
CA LYS A 259 14.59 -25.74 -55.49
C LYS A 259 13.62 -25.95 -54.32
N TYR A 260 14.12 -26.44 -53.19
CA TYR A 260 13.29 -26.57 -51.98
C TYR A 260 12.86 -25.21 -51.39
N SER A 261 13.59 -24.12 -51.65
CA SER A 261 13.10 -22.75 -51.42
C SER A 261 11.74 -22.49 -52.08
N ASP A 262 11.57 -22.98 -53.30
CA ASP A 262 10.40 -22.72 -54.14
C ASP A 262 9.21 -23.60 -53.72
N LEU A 263 9.50 -24.73 -53.06
CA LEU A 263 8.50 -25.55 -52.36
C LEU A 263 7.99 -24.84 -51.10
N LEU A 264 8.88 -24.25 -50.30
CA LEU A 264 8.49 -23.49 -49.11
C LEU A 264 7.73 -22.20 -49.46
N ALA A 265 7.94 -21.64 -50.65
CA ALA A 265 7.18 -20.53 -51.22
C ALA A 265 5.89 -20.98 -51.98
N ASN A 266 5.59 -22.29 -52.06
CA ASN A 266 4.49 -22.79 -52.86
C ASN A 266 3.12 -22.42 -52.26
N GLN A 267 2.29 -21.72 -53.04
CA GLN A 267 0.99 -21.23 -52.55
C GLN A 267 0.02 -22.35 -52.16
N THR A 268 0.09 -23.55 -52.74
CA THR A 268 -0.75 -24.69 -52.35
C THR A 268 -0.32 -25.25 -51.00
N LEU A 269 1.00 -25.41 -50.76
CA LEU A 269 1.55 -25.80 -49.46
C LEU A 269 1.19 -24.78 -48.38
N ILE A 270 1.39 -23.49 -48.67
CA ILE A 270 1.01 -22.38 -47.78
C ILE A 270 -0.49 -22.43 -47.45
N THR A 271 -1.35 -22.67 -48.43
CA THR A 271 -2.82 -22.76 -48.23
C THR A 271 -3.19 -23.94 -47.34
N ALA A 272 -2.52 -25.09 -47.50
CA ALA A 272 -2.72 -26.27 -46.65
C ALA A 272 -2.29 -26.00 -45.19
N VAL A 273 -1.11 -25.38 -44.98
CA VAL A 273 -0.63 -24.98 -43.64
C VAL A 273 -1.57 -23.97 -42.98
N VAL A 274 -1.96 -22.91 -43.71
CA VAL A 274 -2.91 -21.90 -43.21
C VAL A 274 -4.23 -22.56 -42.82
N THR A 275 -4.76 -23.47 -43.64
CA THR A 275 -6.01 -24.19 -43.35
C THR A 275 -5.89 -25.01 -42.06
N GLY A 276 -4.83 -25.81 -41.91
CA GLY A 276 -4.57 -26.59 -40.70
C GLY A 276 -4.51 -25.72 -39.44
N ILE A 277 -3.76 -24.61 -39.48
CA ILE A 277 -3.66 -23.67 -38.35
C ILE A 277 -5.02 -23.05 -38.03
N LYS A 278 -5.77 -22.60 -39.04
CA LYS A 278 -7.12 -22.01 -38.84
C LYS A 278 -8.06 -23.01 -38.17
N THR A 279 -8.10 -24.26 -38.64
CA THR A 279 -8.88 -25.35 -38.03
C THR A 279 -8.45 -25.65 -36.59
N LYS A 280 -7.13 -25.75 -36.32
CA LYS A 280 -6.58 -26.01 -34.98
C LYS A 280 -6.90 -24.90 -33.97
N THR A 281 -6.85 -23.64 -34.41
CA THR A 281 -6.89 -22.46 -33.51
C THR A 281 -8.25 -21.77 -33.45
N SER A 282 -9.19 -22.15 -34.34
CA SER A 282 -10.46 -21.45 -34.59
C SER A 282 -10.28 -19.98 -35.01
N LEU A 283 -9.14 -19.64 -35.61
CA LEU A 283 -8.86 -18.32 -36.16
C LEU A 283 -9.22 -18.28 -37.65
N ASP A 284 -9.81 -17.18 -38.11
CA ASP A 284 -10.16 -16.91 -39.50
C ASP A 284 -9.07 -16.11 -40.25
N THR A 285 -8.22 -15.41 -39.51
CA THR A 285 -7.37 -14.29 -39.96
C THR A 285 -5.87 -14.60 -40.02
N VAL A 286 -5.47 -15.87 -39.87
CA VAL A 286 -4.07 -16.32 -40.03
C VAL A 286 -3.60 -16.14 -41.48
N VAL A 287 -2.40 -15.58 -41.66
CA VAL A 287 -1.73 -15.30 -42.95
C VAL A 287 -0.26 -15.71 -42.92
N THR A 288 0.44 -15.65 -44.06
CA THR A 288 1.85 -16.06 -44.21
C THR A 288 2.83 -15.31 -43.31
N THR A 289 2.54 -14.09 -42.87
CA THR A 289 3.41 -13.34 -41.94
C THR A 289 3.26 -13.79 -40.48
N ASP A 290 2.29 -14.66 -40.16
CA ASP A 290 2.13 -15.21 -38.81
C ASP A 290 3.07 -16.39 -38.51
N PHE A 291 3.72 -16.99 -39.52
CA PHE A 291 4.57 -18.17 -39.36
C PHE A 291 5.76 -18.17 -40.34
N THR A 292 6.71 -19.07 -40.10
CA THR A 292 7.79 -19.41 -41.05
C THR A 292 7.74 -20.90 -41.38
N LEU A 293 8.24 -21.26 -42.56
CA LEU A 293 8.37 -22.64 -43.04
C LEU A 293 9.85 -22.99 -43.24
N THR A 294 10.26 -24.17 -42.79
CA THR A 294 11.55 -24.79 -43.13
C THR A 294 11.34 -26.26 -43.48
N SER A 295 12.36 -26.91 -44.05
CA SER A 295 12.34 -28.32 -44.44
C SER A 295 13.57 -29.08 -43.94
N ASP A 296 13.46 -30.41 -43.86
CA ASP A 296 14.62 -31.30 -43.67
C ASP A 296 15.60 -31.29 -44.86
N LYS A 297 15.16 -30.79 -46.04
CA LYS A 297 15.99 -30.63 -47.24
C LYS A 297 16.65 -29.25 -47.28
N THR A 298 17.88 -29.19 -47.76
CA THR A 298 18.63 -27.96 -48.03
C THR A 298 17.91 -27.09 -49.06
N ALA A 299 17.66 -25.83 -48.75
CA ALA A 299 16.85 -24.92 -49.58
C ALA A 299 17.34 -24.78 -51.04
N THR A 300 18.65 -24.88 -51.30
CA THR A 300 19.28 -24.76 -52.63
C THR A 300 19.38 -26.08 -53.42
N ALA A 301 19.05 -27.22 -52.81
CA ALA A 301 18.96 -28.49 -53.52
C ALA A 301 17.74 -28.51 -54.45
N SER A 302 17.86 -29.16 -55.60
CA SER A 302 16.71 -29.37 -56.50
C SER A 302 15.71 -30.34 -55.88
N GLN A 303 14.43 -30.18 -56.21
CA GLN A 303 13.39 -31.08 -55.73
C GLN A 303 13.52 -32.48 -56.36
N ALA A 304 13.07 -33.50 -55.63
CA ALA A 304 13.00 -34.88 -56.09
C ALA A 304 11.78 -35.57 -55.46
N ALA A 305 11.27 -36.63 -56.10
CA ALA A 305 10.16 -37.40 -55.57
C ALA A 305 10.53 -38.09 -54.25
N GLY A 306 9.55 -38.23 -53.35
CA GLY A 306 9.71 -38.79 -52.00
C GLY A 306 9.28 -37.84 -50.89
N SER A 307 9.54 -38.23 -49.65
CA SER A 307 9.06 -37.53 -48.46
C SER A 307 9.89 -36.30 -48.08
N VAL A 308 9.21 -35.20 -47.79
CA VAL A 308 9.76 -33.95 -47.27
C VAL A 308 9.11 -33.65 -45.93
N LYS A 309 9.92 -33.44 -44.89
CA LYS A 309 9.44 -33.02 -43.57
C LYS A 309 9.46 -31.51 -43.50
N ILE A 310 8.31 -30.90 -43.27
CA ILE A 310 8.12 -29.45 -43.14
C ILE A 310 7.95 -29.10 -41.66
N THR A 311 8.71 -28.12 -41.19
CA THR A 311 8.58 -27.54 -39.86
C THR A 311 7.91 -26.17 -39.99
N VAL A 312 6.88 -25.91 -39.18
CA VAL A 312 6.11 -24.67 -39.15
C VAL A 312 6.26 -24.03 -37.78
N THR A 313 6.81 -22.82 -37.73
CA THR A 313 7.05 -22.09 -36.48
C THR A 313 6.29 -20.77 -36.50
N ALA A 314 5.56 -20.44 -35.43
CA ALA A 314 4.92 -19.14 -35.29
C ALA A 314 5.98 -18.02 -35.31
N ALA A 315 5.78 -17.01 -36.17
CA ALA A 315 6.72 -15.92 -36.34
C ALA A 315 6.78 -15.08 -35.06
N ALA A 316 7.99 -14.62 -34.68
CA ALA A 316 8.20 -13.86 -33.44
C ALA A 316 7.26 -12.63 -33.33
N GLY A 317 6.99 -11.98 -34.47
CA GLY A 317 6.07 -10.84 -34.59
C GLY A 317 4.58 -11.17 -34.67
N SER A 318 4.15 -12.45 -34.78
CA SER A 318 2.72 -12.77 -34.83
C SER A 318 2.05 -12.42 -33.50
N THR A 319 0.96 -11.67 -33.56
CA THR A 319 0.07 -11.39 -32.44
C THR A 319 -1.00 -12.46 -32.24
N LYS A 320 -1.13 -13.42 -33.18
CA LYS A 320 -2.24 -14.38 -33.25
C LYS A 320 -1.87 -15.77 -32.75
N ILE A 321 -0.67 -16.24 -33.10
CA ILE A 321 -0.25 -17.64 -32.89
C ILE A 321 1.13 -17.78 -32.23
N SER A 322 1.34 -18.91 -31.57
CA SER A 322 2.57 -19.29 -30.88
C SER A 322 2.84 -20.80 -31.01
N GLY A 323 4.08 -21.23 -30.80
CA GLY A 323 4.48 -22.64 -30.87
C GLY A 323 4.99 -23.06 -32.25
N THR A 324 5.25 -24.36 -32.38
CA THR A 324 5.83 -25.00 -33.56
C THR A 324 5.19 -26.37 -33.77
N PHE A 325 5.00 -26.78 -35.02
CA PHE A 325 4.65 -28.16 -35.35
C PHE A 325 5.41 -28.64 -36.59
N GLU A 326 5.33 -29.94 -36.86
CA GLU A 326 5.97 -30.58 -38.00
C GLU A 326 5.00 -31.52 -38.69
N PHE A 327 5.11 -31.64 -40.01
CA PHE A 327 4.34 -32.58 -40.82
C PHE A 327 5.17 -33.07 -42.00
N THR A 328 4.77 -34.17 -42.63
CA THR A 328 5.44 -34.73 -43.81
C THR A 328 4.51 -34.65 -45.00
N ILE A 329 5.05 -34.25 -46.15
CA ILE A 329 4.38 -34.34 -47.46
C ILE A 329 5.16 -35.31 -48.36
N THR A 330 4.48 -35.89 -49.34
CA THR A 330 5.11 -36.74 -50.35
C THR A 330 5.07 -36.05 -51.70
N LEU A 331 6.25 -35.67 -52.22
CA LEU A 331 6.36 -35.22 -53.60
C LEU A 331 6.29 -36.44 -54.53
N LYS A 332 5.43 -36.36 -55.54
CA LYS A 332 5.23 -37.41 -56.56
C LYS A 332 6.10 -37.18 -57.79
#